data_AF-A0A0A2B6U9-F1
#
_entry.id   AF-A0A0A2B6U9-F1
#
_cell.length_a   1.000
_cell.length_b   1.000
_cell.length_c   1.000
_cell.angle_alpha   90.00
_cell.angle_beta   90.00
_cell.angle_gamma   90.00
#
_symmetry.space_group_name_H-M   'P 1'
#
loop_
_entity.id
_entity.type
_entity.pdbx_description
1 polymer ?
#
loop_
_entity_poly.entity_id
_entity_poly.type
_entity_poly.pdbx_seq_one_letter_code
_entity_poly.pdbx_strand_id
1 'polypeptide(L)' 'MNHREITKKYSELLNKAEFANGRKEVVSLLKKAAKLKSQIEINY' A
#
# COMPACT_ATOMS: atom_id res chain seq x y z
N MET A 1 5.16 -13.95 -3.65
CA MET A 1 5.00 -13.28 -2.34
C MET A 1 3.93 -14.02 -1.59
N ASN A 2 4.23 -14.43 -0.38
CA ASN A 2 3.24 -15.03 0.50
C ASN A 2 2.17 -13.97 0.86
N HIS A 3 0.92 -14.35 1.07
CA HIS A 3 -0.18 -13.42 1.40
C HIS A 3 0.20 -12.47 2.55
N ARG A 4 0.87 -13.00 3.57
CA ARG A 4 1.38 -12.25 4.72
C ARG A 4 2.40 -11.15 4.33
N GLU A 5 3.22 -11.38 3.32
CA GLU A 5 4.18 -10.38 2.81
C GLU A 5 3.47 -9.26 2.05
N ILE A 6 2.42 -9.57 1.30
CA ILE A 6 1.62 -8.59 0.56
C ILE A 6 0.88 -7.69 1.55
N THR A 7 0.27 -8.26 2.58
CA THR A 7 -0.37 -7.51 3.66
C THR A 7 0.63 -6.65 4.43
N LYS A 8 1.83 -7.16 4.73
CA LYS A 8 2.89 -6.37 5.37
C LYS A 8 3.28 -5.16 4.51
N LYS A 9 3.52 -5.36 3.22
CA LYS A 9 3.84 -4.27 2.28
C LYS A 9 2.72 -3.24 2.16
N TYR A 10 1.47 -3.70 2.18
CA TYR A 10 0.30 -2.81 2.19
C TYR A 10 0.32 -1.91 3.43
N SER A 11 0.48 -2.49 4.63
CA SER A 11 0.57 -1.73 5.88
C SER A 11 1.78 -0.78 5.93
N GLU A 12 2.93 -1.16 5.37
CA GLU A 12 4.09 -0.27 5.26
C GLU A 12 3.83 0.94 4.36
N LEU A 13 3.10 0.78 3.26
CA LEU A 13 2.75 1.89 2.37
C LEU A 13 1.78 2.87 3.03
N LEU A 14 0.83 2.36 3.82
CA LEU A 14 -0.09 3.20 4.59
C LEU A 14 0.65 4.00 5.67
N ASN A 15 1.52 3.35 6.45
CA ASN A 15 2.36 4.04 7.43
C ASN A 15 3.20 5.14 6.77
N LYS A 16 3.88 4.83 5.65
CA LYS A 16 4.66 5.84 4.92
C LYS A 16 3.80 7.00 4.42
N ALA A 17 2.56 6.75 4.03
CA ALA A 17 1.64 7.80 3.60
C ALA A 17 1.19 8.69 4.78
N GLU A 18 1.00 8.11 5.97
CA GLU A 18 0.63 8.83 7.18
C GLU A 18 1.73 9.81 7.63
N PHE A 19 3.00 9.40 7.53
CA PHE A 19 4.16 10.24 7.88
C PHE A 19 4.66 11.13 6.73
N ALA A 20 4.07 11.06 5.53
CA ALA A 20 4.52 11.84 4.40
C ALA A 20 4.00 13.29 4.48
N ASN A 21 4.90 14.26 4.39
CA ASN A 21 4.57 15.68 4.52
C ASN A 21 4.01 16.28 3.21
N GLY A 22 4.28 15.63 2.06
CA GLY A 22 3.90 16.12 0.75
C GLY A 22 2.65 15.46 0.17
N ARG A 23 1.64 16.24 -0.22
CA ARG A 23 0.40 15.72 -0.88
C ARG A 23 0.69 14.78 -2.06
N LYS A 24 1.67 15.13 -2.90
CA LYS A 24 2.05 14.29 -4.06
C LYS A 24 2.62 12.94 -3.62
N GLU A 25 3.40 12.90 -2.53
CA GLU A 25 3.97 11.68 -1.99
C GLU A 25 2.90 10.80 -1.35
N VAL A 26 2.03 11.39 -0.53
CA VAL A 26 0.87 10.71 0.06
C VAL A 26 0.03 10.04 -1.03
N VAL A 27 -0.35 10.79 -2.07
CA VAL A 27 -1.17 10.25 -3.18
C VAL A 27 -0.43 9.13 -3.92
N SER A 28 0.88 9.26 -4.16
CA SER A 28 1.69 8.21 -4.81
C SER A 28 1.74 6.92 -3.98
N LEU A 29 1.92 7.05 -2.66
CA LEU A 29 1.96 5.91 -1.73
C LEU A 29 0.59 5.23 -1.62
N LEU A 30 -0.49 6.01 -1.52
CA LEU A 30 -1.86 5.49 -1.52
C LEU A 30 -2.22 4.78 -2.83
N LYS A 31 -1.79 5.31 -3.98
CA LYS A 31 -2.00 4.66 -5.29
C LYS A 31 -1.28 3.31 -5.37
N LYS A 32 -0.07 3.21 -4.81
CA LYS A 32 0.67 1.93 -4.70
C LYS A 32 -0.04 0.96 -3.75
N ALA A 33 -0.55 1.43 -2.61
CA ALA A 33 -1.30 0.63 -1.67
C ALA A 33 -2.60 0.09 -2.29
N ALA A 34 -3.35 0.91 -3.03
CA ALA A 34 -4.57 0.50 -3.73
C ALA A 34 -4.31 -0.59 -4.78
N LYS A 35 -3.19 -0.50 -5.52
CA LYS A 35 -2.80 -1.55 -6.48
C LYS A 35 -2.50 -2.88 -5.78
N LEU A 36 -1.82 -2.83 -4.64
CA LEU A 36 -1.58 -4.03 -3.81
C LEU A 36 -2.87 -4.60 -3.25
N LYS A 37 -3.78 -3.77 -2.76
CA LYS A 37 -5.10 -4.20 -2.27
C LYS A 37 -5.89 -4.94 -3.36
N SER A 38 -5.95 -4.37 -4.56
CA SER A 38 -6.61 -5.01 -5.70
C SER A 38 -5.96 -6.37 -6.07
N GLN A 39 -4.64 -6.50 -5.95
CA GLN A 39 -3.97 -7.79 -6.14
C GLN A 39 -4.28 -8.79 -5.04
N ILE A 40 -4.54 -8.36 -3.80
CA ILE A 40 -5.01 -9.25 -2.73
C ILE A 40 -6.43 -9.73 -3.07
N GLU A 41 -7.35 -8.81 -3.40
CA GLU A 41 -8.76 -9.10 -3.68
C GLU A 41 -9.01 -9.91 -4.96
N ILE A 42 -8.10 -9.88 -5.93
CA ILE A 42 -8.21 -10.70 -7.15
C ILE A 42 -7.68 -12.12 -6.93
N ASN A 43 -6.72 -12.31 -6.03
CA ASN A 43 -6.07 -13.60 -5.80
C ASN A 43 -6.66 -14.38 -4.61
N TYR A 44 -7.58 -13.78 -3.85
CA TYR A 44 -8.25 -14.34 -2.67
C TYR A 44 -9.67 -13.79 -2.55
#